data_AF-A0A7S2IVJ9-F1
#
_entry.id   AF-A0A7S2IVJ9-F1
#
_cell.length_a   1.000
_cell.length_b   1.000
_cell.length_c   1.000
_cell.angle_alpha   90.00
_cell.angle_beta   90.00
_cell.angle_gamma   90.00
#
_symmetry.space_group_name_H-M   'P 1'
#
loop_
_entity.id
_entity.type
_entity.pdbx_description
1 polymer ?
#
loop_
_entity_poly.entity_id
_entity_poly.type
_entity_poly.pdbx_seq_one_letter_code
_entity_poly.pdbx_strand_id
1 'polypeptide(L)'
;DSFQELAVVAAVRATLPSSTSTIGLRVNPLVGAGAIQALSVSTRESKFGIPIDQKEEILSAFRRYSWLNCMHIHVGSAQMGVRLLTTGVRRLVDLALELNASLGSDQIR
;
A
#
# COMPACT_ATOMS: atom_id res chain seq x y z
N ASP A 1 -1.44 -8.53 -1.10
CA ASP A 1 -1.81 -7.63 -2.20
C ASP A 1 -3.31 -7.32 -2.25
N SER A 2 -4.12 -7.96 -1.39
CA SER A 2 -5.55 -7.67 -1.22
C SER A 2 -5.97 -7.78 0.25
N PHE A 3 -7.18 -7.32 0.59
CA PHE A 3 -7.72 -7.48 1.95
C PHE A 3 -8.01 -8.95 2.29
N GLN A 4 -8.31 -9.77 1.29
CA GLN A 4 -8.51 -11.22 1.47
C GLN A 4 -7.21 -11.89 1.89
N GLU A 5 -6.09 -11.57 1.24
CA GLU A 5 -4.77 -12.06 1.64
C GLU A 5 -4.38 -11.54 3.03
N LEU A 6 -4.68 -10.27 3.34
CA LEU A 6 -4.42 -9.73 4.68
C LEU A 6 -5.16 -10.53 5.77
N ALA A 7 -6.41 -10.93 5.52
CA ALA A 7 -7.17 -11.74 6.47
C ALA A 7 -6.53 -13.11 6.71
N VAL A 8 -6.03 -13.76 5.65
CA VAL A 8 -5.29 -15.03 5.75
C VAL A 8 -4.00 -14.84 6.55
N VAL A 9 -3.23 -13.78 6.26
CA VAL A 9 -1.99 -13.46 6.98
C VAL A 9 -2.28 -13.15 8.45
N ALA A 10 -3.36 -12.44 8.76
CA ALA A 10 -3.76 -12.15 10.13
C ALA A 10 -4.07 -13.44 10.93
N ALA A 11 -4.76 -14.40 10.30
CA ALA A 11 -5.03 -15.69 10.92
C ALA A 11 -3.75 -16.49 11.22
N VAL A 12 -2.79 -16.50 10.28
CA VAL A 12 -1.48 -17.15 10.50
C VAL A 12 -0.65 -16.39 11.53
N ARG A 13 -0.68 -15.06 11.53
CA ARG A 13 0.07 -14.25 12.51
C ARG A 13 -0.43 -14.48 13.93
N ALA A 14 -1.73 -14.72 14.12
CA ALA A 14 -2.30 -15.05 15.41
C ALA A 14 -1.77 -16.38 16.01
N THR A 15 -1.29 -17.31 15.18
CA THR A 15 -0.65 -18.55 15.65
C THR A 15 0.86 -18.40 15.89
N LEU A 16 1.45 -17.26 15.52
CA LEU A 16 2.89 -16.97 15.60
C LEU A 16 3.16 -15.64 16.34
N PRO A 17 2.83 -15.53 17.64
CA PRO A 17 2.90 -14.27 18.39
C PRO A 17 4.32 -13.70 18.52
N SER A 18 5.35 -14.55 18.42
CA SER A 18 6.77 -14.15 18.50
C SER A 18 7.40 -13.77 17.15
N SER A 19 6.65 -13.85 16.05
CA SER A 19 7.19 -13.53 14.72
C SER A 19 7.64 -12.06 14.66
N THR A 20 8.82 -11.83 14.10
CA THR A 20 9.39 -10.49 13.87
C THR A 20 9.30 -10.05 12.41
N SER A 21 8.59 -10.81 11.57
CA SER A 21 8.42 -10.48 10.15
C SER A 21 7.74 -9.14 9.97
N THR A 22 8.29 -8.31 9.08
CA THR A 22 7.67 -7.08 8.58
C THR A 22 6.58 -7.45 7.59
N ILE A 23 5.36 -6.95 7.81
CA ILE A 23 4.22 -7.20 6.95
C ILE A 23 3.64 -5.85 6.54
N GLY A 24 3.28 -5.72 5.27
CA GLY A 24 2.75 -4.48 4.72
C GLY A 24 1.67 -4.70 3.67
N LEU A 25 1.02 -3.61 3.31
CA LEU A 25 0.09 -3.56 2.19
C LEU A 25 0.79 -2.93 1.00
N ARG A 26 0.64 -3.55 -0.17
CA ARG A 26 0.95 -2.91 -1.44
C ARG A 26 -0.25 -2.06 -1.84
N VAL A 27 0.00 -0.79 -2.10
CA VAL A 27 -1.01 0.19 -2.48
C VAL A 27 -0.78 0.59 -3.92
N ASN A 28 -1.86 0.57 -4.71
CA ASN A 28 -1.88 1.06 -6.07
C ASN A 28 -2.22 2.55 -6.05
N PRO A 29 -1.30 3.43 -6.51
CA PRO A 29 -1.46 4.87 -6.35
C PRO A 29 -2.43 5.50 -7.34
N LEU A 30 -2.98 4.75 -8.30
CA LEU A 30 -3.93 5.24 -9.32
C LEU A 30 -3.43 6.49 -10.07
N VAL A 31 -2.15 6.48 -10.49
CA VAL A 31 -1.57 7.60 -11.28
C VAL A 31 -1.76 7.44 -12.79
N GLY A 32 -2.49 6.40 -13.22
CA GLY A 32 -2.83 6.16 -14.61
C GLY A 32 -1.75 5.41 -15.38
N ALA A 33 -1.85 5.48 -16.70
CA ALA A 33 -0.97 4.76 -17.61
C ALA A 33 0.26 5.58 -18.02
N GLY A 34 1.40 4.91 -18.17
CA GLY A 34 2.57 5.45 -18.85
C GLY A 34 2.36 5.50 -20.37
N ALA A 35 3.42 5.83 -21.12
CA ALA A 35 3.38 5.88 -22.59
C ALA A 35 2.95 4.55 -23.25
N ILE A 36 3.11 3.42 -22.54
CA ILE A 36 2.67 2.09 -22.97
C ILE A 36 1.58 1.62 -22.01
N GLN A 37 0.32 1.74 -22.42
CA GLN A 37 -0.84 1.42 -21.60
C GLN A 37 -0.86 -0.05 -21.13
N ALA A 38 -0.40 -0.99 -21.98
CA ALA A 38 -0.33 -2.41 -21.65
C ALA A 38 0.64 -2.76 -20.50
N LEU A 39 1.61 -1.88 -20.20
CA LEU A 39 2.57 -2.09 -19.12
C LEU A 39 2.20 -1.32 -17.84
N SER A 40 1.03 -0.69 -17.83
CA SER A 40 0.62 0.19 -16.74
C SER A 40 -0.08 -0.60 -15.64
N VAL A 41 0.54 -0.65 -14.47
CA VAL A 41 0.06 -1.40 -13.30
C VAL A 41 -0.53 -0.50 -12.21
N SER A 42 -0.57 0.82 -12.46
CA SER A 42 -1.17 1.84 -11.59
C SER A 42 -2.52 2.34 -12.10
N THR A 43 -3.30 1.45 -12.72
CA THR A 43 -4.68 1.71 -13.16
C THR A 43 -5.68 0.98 -12.26
N ARG A 44 -6.97 1.28 -12.41
CA ARG A 44 -8.05 0.66 -11.61
C ARG A 44 -8.27 -0.81 -11.97
N GLU A 45 -7.92 -1.20 -13.18
CA GLU A 45 -8.02 -2.56 -13.71
C GLU A 45 -6.82 -3.44 -13.31
N SER A 46 -5.82 -2.86 -12.64
CA SER A 46 -4.66 -3.60 -12.17
C SER A 46 -5.06 -4.62 -11.10
N LYS A 47 -4.56 -5.84 -11.24
CA LYS A 47 -4.69 -6.91 -10.23
C LYS A 47 -3.73 -6.75 -9.05
N PHE A 48 -2.88 -5.72 -9.08
CA PHE A 48 -1.82 -5.50 -8.09
C PHE A 48 -2.13 -4.28 -7.23
N GLY A 49 -1.91 -4.44 -5.93
CA GLY A 49 -2.13 -3.42 -4.93
C GLY A 49 -3.61 -3.16 -4.65
N ILE A 50 -3.88 -2.75 -3.42
CA ILE A 50 -5.18 -2.17 -3.07
C ILE A 50 -5.21 -0.74 -3.63
N PRO A 51 -6.24 -0.38 -4.40
CA PRO A 51 -6.43 0.99 -4.89
C PRO A 51 -6.41 2.02 -3.75
N ILE A 52 -5.67 3.12 -3.93
CA ILE A 52 -5.54 4.16 -2.90
C ILE A 52 -6.85 4.89 -2.60
N ASP A 53 -7.85 4.79 -3.47
CA ASP A 53 -9.20 5.33 -3.21
C ASP A 53 -10.00 4.50 -2.19
N GLN A 54 -9.58 3.26 -1.89
CA GLN A 54 -10.04 2.47 -0.74
C GLN A 54 -9.29 2.87 0.55
N LYS A 55 -9.04 4.18 0.68
CA LYS A 55 -8.22 4.77 1.73
C LYS A 55 -8.70 4.38 3.12
N GLU A 56 -10.00 4.49 3.37
CA GLU A 56 -10.55 4.25 4.71
C GLU A 56 -10.40 2.78 5.14
N GLU A 57 -10.56 1.85 4.21
CA GLU A 57 -10.34 0.43 4.44
C GLU A 57 -8.85 0.14 4.70
N ILE A 58 -7.95 0.78 3.96
CA ILE A 58 -6.50 0.67 4.17
C ILE A 58 -6.15 1.17 5.58
N LEU A 59 -6.56 2.39 5.93
CA LEU A 59 -6.28 2.98 7.25
C LEU A 59 -6.90 2.15 8.38
N SER A 60 -8.12 1.64 8.19
CA SER A 60 -8.78 0.75 9.15
C SER A 60 -8.01 -0.55 9.37
N ALA A 61 -7.40 -1.12 8.33
CA ALA A 61 -6.55 -2.29 8.44
C ALA A 61 -5.30 -2.02 9.29
N PHE A 62 -4.61 -0.90 9.05
CA PHE A 62 -3.44 -0.51 9.85
C PHE A 62 -3.78 -0.24 11.32
N ARG A 63 -4.91 0.45 11.58
CA ARG A 63 -5.38 0.68 12.96
C ARG A 63 -5.75 -0.62 13.68
N ARG A 64 -6.28 -1.60 12.95
CA ARG A 64 -6.67 -2.90 13.50
C ARG A 64 -5.46 -3.79 13.82
N TYR A 65 -4.42 -3.73 13.00
CA TYR A 65 -3.27 -4.62 13.08
C TYR A 65 -1.99 -3.83 13.35
N SER A 66 -1.61 -3.68 14.62
CA SER A 66 -0.39 -2.95 15.01
C SER A 66 0.91 -3.56 14.47
N TRP A 67 0.91 -4.85 14.09
CA TRP A 67 2.03 -5.53 13.42
C TRP A 67 2.12 -5.23 11.92
N LEU A 68 1.09 -4.63 11.31
CA LEU A 68 1.09 -4.20 9.92
C LEU A 68 1.80 -2.84 9.86
N ASN A 69 3.05 -2.78 9.41
CA ASN A 69 3.94 -1.64 9.65
C ASN A 69 4.72 -1.19 8.40
N CYS A 70 4.26 -1.62 7.22
CA CYS A 70 4.91 -1.28 5.95
C CYS A 70 3.85 -0.94 4.88
N MET A 71 4.15 0.08 4.08
CA MET A 71 3.41 0.41 2.87
C MET A 71 4.35 0.28 1.68
N HIS A 72 3.95 -0.52 0.69
CA HIS A 72 4.72 -0.74 -0.52
C HIS A 72 4.00 -0.12 -1.72
N ILE A 73 4.76 0.47 -2.63
CA ILE A 73 4.25 1.01 -3.89
C ILE A 73 5.12 0.55 -5.04
N HIS A 74 4.45 0.25 -6.16
CA HIS A 74 5.12 0.10 -7.44
C HIS A 74 4.36 0.95 -8.45
N VAL A 75 4.92 2.13 -8.76
CA VAL A 75 4.26 3.11 -9.64
C VAL A 75 4.31 2.67 -11.11
N GLY A 76 5.46 2.14 -11.53
CA GLY A 76 5.66 1.50 -12.83
C GLY A 76 7.15 1.46 -13.21
N SER A 77 7.45 1.39 -14.50
CA SER A 77 8.80 1.15 -15.03
C SER A 77 9.47 2.43 -15.56
N ALA A 78 10.73 2.30 -15.99
CA ALA A 78 11.57 3.40 -16.49
C ALA A 78 10.97 4.20 -17.67
N GLN A 79 9.98 3.63 -18.37
CA GLN A 79 9.27 4.28 -19.47
C GLN A 79 8.16 5.24 -19.01
N MET A 80 7.89 5.34 -17.70
CA MET A 80 6.99 6.36 -17.15
C MET A 80 7.70 7.69 -16.98
N GLY A 81 6.99 8.79 -17.27
CA GLY A 81 7.51 10.12 -16.99
C GLY A 81 7.79 10.31 -15.49
N VAL A 82 8.92 10.94 -15.16
CA VAL A 82 9.36 11.19 -13.77
C VAL A 82 8.24 11.80 -12.92
N ARG A 83 7.44 12.70 -13.49
CA ARG A 83 6.31 13.33 -12.81
C ARG A 83 5.26 12.32 -12.32
N LEU A 84 4.94 11.29 -13.10
CA LEU A 84 4.01 10.24 -12.67
C LEU A 84 4.62 9.37 -11.57
N LEU A 85 5.90 9.00 -11.72
CA LEU A 85 6.64 8.24 -10.71
C LEU A 85 6.65 8.98 -9.36
N THR A 86 7.03 10.26 -9.36
CA THR A 86 7.07 11.07 -8.13
C THR A 86 5.67 11.33 -7.57
N THR A 87 4.64 11.45 -8.41
CA THR A 87 3.25 11.62 -7.95
C THR A 87 2.76 10.36 -7.24
N GLY A 88 3.08 9.18 -7.76
CA GLY A 88 2.73 7.92 -7.10
C GLY A 88 3.38 7.80 -5.73
N VAL A 89 4.69 8.07 -5.65
CA VAL A 89 5.43 8.08 -4.38
C VAL A 89 4.82 9.08 -3.40
N ARG A 90 4.56 10.32 -3.84
CA ARG A 90 3.97 11.37 -2.99
C ARG A 90 2.65 10.91 -2.38
N ARG A 91 1.76 10.32 -3.18
CA ARG A 91 0.46 9.81 -2.70
C ARG A 91 0.61 8.77 -1.59
N LEU A 92 1.57 7.85 -1.70
CA LEU A 92 1.81 6.85 -0.65
C LEU A 92 2.38 7.50 0.62
N VAL A 93 3.32 8.42 0.47
CA VAL A 93 3.93 9.14 1.60
C VAL A 93 2.87 9.94 2.35
N ASP A 94 1.99 10.65 1.64
CA ASP A 94 0.88 11.39 2.26
C ASP A 94 -0.04 10.48 3.08
N LEU A 95 -0.39 9.30 2.53
CA LEU A 95 -1.20 8.31 3.24
C LEU A 95 -0.50 7.78 4.50
N ALA A 96 0.80 7.49 4.42
CA ALA A 96 1.60 7.01 5.55
C ALA A 96 1.71 8.06 6.67
N LEU A 97 1.97 9.32 6.29
CA LEU A 97 2.03 10.44 7.24
C LEU A 97 0.67 10.68 7.90
N GLU A 98 -0.42 10.63 7.13
CA GLU A 98 -1.77 10.75 7.67
C GLU A 98 -2.09 9.63 8.69
N LEU A 99 -1.71 8.39 8.38
CA LEU A 99 -1.88 7.26 9.29
C LEU A 99 -1.13 7.50 10.60
N ASN A 100 0.18 7.77 10.54
CA ASN A 100 1.01 8.00 11.73
C ASN A 100 0.48 9.17 12.56
N ALA A 101 0.09 10.27 11.93
CA ALA A 101 -0.53 11.41 12.59
C ALA A 101 -1.84 11.00 13.30
N SER A 102 -2.69 10.19 12.67
CA SER A 102 -3.93 9.71 13.26
C SER A 102 -3.73 8.75 14.44
N LEU A 103 -2.60 8.05 14.49
CA LEU A 103 -2.23 7.13 15.55
C LEU A 103 -1.44 7.79 16.70
N GLY A 104 -0.88 8.97 16.46
CA GLY A 104 0.08 9.60 17.37
C GLY A 104 1.38 8.81 17.56
N SER A 105 1.71 7.92 16.63
CA SER A 105 2.93 7.09 16.66
C SER A 105 3.39 6.66 15.27
N ASP A 106 4.68 6.39 15.12
CA ASP A 106 5.30 5.98 13.86
C ASP A 106 5.15 4.47 13.62
N GLN A 107 3.94 4.06 13.24
CA GLN A 107 3.66 2.68 12.83
C GLN A 107 4.27 2.37 11.46
N ILE A 108 4.21 3.31 10.52
CA ILE A 108 4.94 3.23 9.24
C ILE A 108 6.26 3.98 9.39
N ARG A 109 7.37 3.32 9.07
CA ARG A 109 8.74 3.84 9.23
C ARG A 109 9.45 3.95 7.89
#